data_AF-A0A1W9R239-F1
#
_entry.id   AF-A0A1W9R239-F1
#
_cell.length_a   1.000
_cell.length_b   1.000
_cell.length_c   1.000
_cell.angle_alpha   90.00
_cell.angle_beta   90.00
_cell.angle_gamma   90.00
#
_symmetry.space_group_name_H-M   'P 1'
#
loop_
_entity.id
_entity.type
_entity.pdbx_description
1 polymer ?
#
loop_
_entity_poly.entity_id
_entity_poly.type
_entity_poly.pdbx_seq_one_letter_code
_entity_poly.pdbx_strand_id
1 'polypeptide(L)'
;MKKFGTLLTGLIISIVITAQSVSPEVVASAGDYFEGTNASISWTLGEIATETYSNGTIILTQGFQQPVSVTIHGVDLDLLVFLEGPYSGSQMATGLNSGNEIPLSQPYNTAPWNYAGSESVGSIPNSNVVDWVLIELRDAASAGDADPTSTIATQAAFLLNNGDVVGLDGSSVLHFPSASFSHNLYAVVWHRNHLGIISANGLTEAGGVYDYNFSTAITQVYNGDAGYKEIATNVYGMVGGDANADGDINNADKTLWTSDAGTKGYKATDHNMDVQVDNQDKNDTWAENGSYSSQVPE
;
A
#
# COMPACT_ATOMS: atom_id res chain seq x y z
N MET A 1 67.38 -25.81 -7.95
CA MET A 1 67.01 -24.57 -8.66
C MET A 1 65.68 -24.84 -9.37
N LYS A 2 64.57 -24.27 -8.87
CA LYS A 2 63.73 -23.23 -9.55
C LYS A 2 62.99 -23.79 -10.79
N LYS A 3 61.65 -23.80 -10.96
CA LYS A 3 60.50 -23.15 -10.31
C LYS A 3 59.22 -23.92 -10.72
N PHE A 4 58.25 -24.02 -9.82
CA PHE A 4 56.84 -24.34 -10.11
C PHE A 4 56.20 -23.15 -10.85
N GLY A 5 55.53 -23.37 -11.97
CA GLY A 5 54.74 -22.38 -12.68
C GLY A 5 53.25 -22.61 -12.42
N THR A 6 52.68 -21.85 -11.50
CA THR A 6 51.23 -21.85 -11.21
C THR A 6 50.52 -21.05 -12.30
N LEU A 7 49.64 -21.70 -13.07
CA LEU A 7 48.78 -21.04 -14.05
C LEU A 7 47.51 -20.57 -13.32
N LEU A 8 47.39 -19.26 -13.10
CA LEU A 8 46.20 -18.64 -12.53
C LEU A 8 45.26 -18.25 -13.68
N THR A 9 44.24 -19.06 -13.94
CA THR A 9 43.16 -18.73 -14.87
C THR A 9 42.18 -17.78 -14.17
N GLY A 10 42.24 -16.49 -14.50
CA GLY A 10 41.27 -15.49 -14.03
C GLY A 10 39.93 -15.65 -14.74
N LEU A 11 38.87 -15.85 -13.97
CA LEU A 11 37.48 -15.85 -14.41
C LEU A 11 37.06 -14.38 -14.65
N ILE A 12 36.84 -13.99 -15.90
CA ILE A 12 36.28 -12.68 -16.24
C ILE A 12 34.76 -12.80 -16.16
N ILE A 13 34.17 -12.27 -15.08
CA ILE A 13 32.73 -12.07 -14.95
C ILE A 13 32.38 -10.78 -15.68
N SER A 14 31.66 -10.89 -16.79
CA SER A 14 31.09 -9.74 -17.50
C SER A 14 29.92 -9.19 -16.70
N ILE A 15 30.13 -8.09 -15.96
CA ILE A 15 29.06 -7.31 -15.37
C ILE A 15 28.42 -6.49 -16.50
N VAL A 16 27.17 -6.78 -16.83
CA VAL A 16 26.36 -5.91 -17.68
C VAL A 16 25.91 -4.75 -16.82
N ILE A 17 26.56 -3.60 -17.01
CA ILE A 17 26.15 -2.34 -16.39
C ILE A 17 25.07 -1.76 -17.29
N THR A 18 23.82 -1.73 -16.83
CA THR A 18 22.78 -0.91 -17.45
C THR A 18 23.10 0.55 -17.13
N ALA A 19 23.58 1.30 -18.12
CA ALA A 19 23.64 2.74 -18.03
C ALA A 19 22.24 3.30 -18.26
N GLN A 20 21.71 4.02 -17.28
CA GLN A 20 20.45 4.75 -17.42
C GLN A 20 20.73 6.03 -18.20
N SER A 21 20.06 6.22 -19.33
CA SER A 21 20.13 7.47 -20.09
C SER A 21 19.01 8.38 -19.60
N VAL A 22 19.34 9.37 -18.76
CA VAL A 22 18.43 10.45 -18.40
C VAL A 22 18.55 11.53 -19.48
N SER A 23 17.75 11.42 -20.54
CA SER A 23 17.67 12.49 -21.54
C SER A 23 16.92 13.68 -20.92
N PRO A 24 17.48 14.91 -20.95
CA PRO A 24 16.80 16.08 -20.44
C PRO A 24 15.49 16.31 -21.20
N GLU A 25 14.36 16.29 -20.51
CA GLU A 25 13.06 16.65 -21.07
C GLU A 25 12.66 18.04 -20.60
N VAL A 26 12.12 18.87 -21.49
CA VAL A 26 11.58 20.19 -21.14
C VAL A 26 10.17 20.31 -21.71
N VAL A 27 9.20 20.62 -20.85
CA VAL A 27 7.84 20.98 -21.27
C VAL A 27 7.83 22.46 -21.64
N ALA A 28 7.68 22.75 -22.94
CA ALA A 28 7.63 24.09 -23.50
C ALA A 28 6.61 24.16 -24.65
N SER A 29 6.13 25.37 -24.96
CA SER A 29 5.20 25.62 -26.08
C SER A 29 5.82 25.29 -27.45
N ALA A 30 7.14 25.33 -27.55
CA ALA A 30 7.94 24.71 -28.62
C ALA A 30 9.38 24.47 -28.14
N GLY A 31 10.10 23.54 -28.76
CA GLY A 31 11.52 23.27 -28.48
C GLY A 31 12.08 22.15 -29.36
N ASP A 32 13.39 21.97 -29.33
CA ASP A 32 14.08 20.83 -29.97
C ASP A 32 15.38 20.50 -29.24
N TYR A 33 15.85 19.26 -29.41
CA TYR A 33 17.12 18.77 -28.88
C TYR A 33 17.94 18.10 -29.99
N PHE A 34 19.15 18.61 -30.20
CA PHE A 34 20.10 18.06 -31.15
C PHE A 34 21.35 17.59 -30.41
N GLU A 35 21.74 16.35 -30.66
CA GLU A 35 22.98 15.77 -30.12
C GLU A 35 23.93 15.41 -31.26
N GLY A 36 25.14 15.95 -31.20
CA GLY A 36 26.26 15.57 -32.05
C GLY A 36 27.38 14.93 -31.22
N THR A 37 28.39 14.38 -31.89
CA THR A 37 29.49 13.64 -31.25
C THR A 37 30.22 14.40 -30.13
N ASN A 38 30.26 15.73 -30.21
CA ASN A 38 31.06 16.57 -29.30
C ASN A 38 30.24 17.61 -28.51
N ALA A 39 28.95 17.76 -28.81
CA ALA A 39 28.09 18.78 -28.21
C ALA A 39 26.63 18.43 -28.39
N SER A 40 25.81 18.86 -27.44
CA SER A 40 24.37 18.90 -27.55
C SER A 40 23.87 20.34 -27.50
N ILE A 41 22.74 20.59 -28.16
CA ILE A 41 22.04 21.87 -28.15
C ILE A 41 20.58 21.57 -27.89
N SER A 42 20.05 22.16 -26.81
CA SER A 42 18.62 22.22 -26.54
C SER A 42 18.16 23.68 -26.62
N TRP A 43 17.00 23.91 -27.22
CA TRP A 43 16.34 25.21 -27.20
C TRP A 43 14.85 25.05 -26.87
N THR A 44 14.29 26.08 -26.24
CA THR A 44 12.87 26.16 -25.92
C THR A 44 12.35 27.54 -26.25
N LEU A 45 11.10 27.62 -26.70
CA LEU A 45 10.35 28.87 -26.84
C LEU A 45 9.66 29.17 -25.52
N GLY A 46 10.03 30.28 -24.90
CA GLY A 46 9.42 30.73 -23.64
C GLY A 46 8.01 31.28 -23.82
N GLU A 47 7.20 31.18 -22.78
CA GLU A 47 5.92 31.87 -22.68
C GLU A 47 6.09 33.26 -22.06
N ILE A 48 5.15 34.18 -22.32
CA ILE A 48 5.20 35.57 -21.80
C ILE A 48 5.04 35.61 -20.27
N ALA A 49 4.38 34.60 -19.70
CA ALA A 49 4.31 34.36 -18.26
C ALA A 49 4.53 32.87 -18.00
N THR A 50 5.46 32.53 -17.11
CA THR A 50 5.77 31.15 -16.74
C THR A 50 5.69 31.00 -15.23
N GLU A 51 5.20 29.86 -14.77
CA GLU A 51 5.19 29.54 -13.34
C GLU A 51 6.55 29.04 -12.90
N THR A 52 6.97 29.46 -11.70
CA THR A 52 8.14 28.92 -11.02
C THR A 52 7.71 28.32 -9.69
N TYR A 53 7.98 27.04 -9.52
CA TYR A 53 7.85 26.33 -8.25
C TYR A 53 9.24 26.19 -7.63
N SER A 54 9.38 26.53 -6.34
CA SER A 54 10.64 26.33 -5.63
C SER A 54 10.42 25.99 -4.17
N ASN A 55 11.27 25.09 -3.64
CA ASN A 55 11.38 24.80 -2.21
C ASN A 55 12.68 25.34 -1.59
N GLY A 56 13.38 26.25 -2.28
CA GLY A 56 14.65 26.82 -1.86
C GLY A 56 15.89 26.02 -2.30
N THR A 57 15.77 24.72 -2.56
CA THR A 57 16.85 23.87 -3.11
C THR A 57 16.62 23.54 -4.57
N ILE A 58 15.37 23.23 -4.94
CA ILE A 58 14.95 22.96 -6.31
C ILE A 58 14.18 24.17 -6.84
N ILE A 59 14.45 24.55 -8.09
CA ILE A 59 13.70 25.55 -8.84
C ILE A 59 13.19 24.88 -10.12
N LEU A 60 11.88 24.86 -10.32
CA LEU A 60 11.21 24.37 -11.51
C LEU A 60 10.52 25.55 -12.17
N THR A 61 11.12 26.10 -13.22
CA THR A 61 10.48 27.11 -14.07
C THR A 61 10.03 26.46 -15.36
N GLN A 62 8.73 26.54 -15.65
CA GLN A 62 8.18 25.97 -16.89
C GLN A 62 8.87 26.55 -18.13
N GLY A 63 9.22 25.70 -19.09
CA GLY A 63 9.86 26.11 -20.34
C GLY A 63 11.35 26.46 -20.27
N PHE A 64 12.01 26.35 -19.11
CA PHE A 64 13.44 26.61 -18.97
C PHE A 64 14.24 25.34 -18.66
N GLN A 65 15.43 25.24 -19.25
CA GLN A 65 16.41 24.22 -18.89
C GLN A 65 16.93 24.50 -17.48
N GLN A 66 16.79 23.51 -16.60
CA GLN A 66 17.29 23.60 -15.23
C GLN A 66 18.67 22.94 -15.14
N PRO A 67 19.65 23.56 -14.44
CA PRO A 67 21.00 23.01 -14.30
C PRO A 67 21.07 21.80 -13.34
N VAL A 68 19.95 21.46 -12.68
CA VAL A 68 19.85 20.38 -11.71
C VAL A 68 18.89 19.31 -12.25
N SER A 69 19.34 18.06 -12.22
CA SER A 69 18.48 16.90 -12.45
C SER A 69 17.46 16.83 -11.30
N VAL A 70 16.19 17.01 -11.59
CA VAL A 70 15.12 16.83 -10.60
C VAL A 70 14.59 15.40 -10.74
N THR A 71 14.82 14.57 -9.73
CA THR A 71 14.13 13.30 -9.60
C THR A 71 12.87 13.54 -8.78
N ILE A 72 11.71 13.35 -9.41
CA ILE A 72 10.46 13.28 -8.67
C ILE A 72 10.41 11.89 -8.08
N HIS A 73 10.44 11.81 -6.74
CA HIS A 73 10.25 10.57 -6.03
C HIS A 73 8.77 10.41 -5.74
N GLY A 74 8.23 9.26 -6.09
CA GLY A 74 6.88 8.86 -5.73
C GLY A 74 6.70 7.37 -5.94
N VAL A 75 5.72 6.83 -5.25
CA VAL A 75 5.30 5.44 -5.41
C VAL A 75 3.85 5.47 -5.85
N ASP A 76 3.58 4.97 -7.04
CA ASP A 76 2.24 4.51 -7.42
C ASP A 76 2.10 3.06 -6.99
N LEU A 77 0.97 2.72 -6.36
CA LEU A 77 0.78 1.44 -5.71
C LEU A 77 -0.58 0.83 -6.08
N ASP A 78 -0.52 -0.34 -6.70
CA ASP A 78 -1.64 -1.23 -6.95
C ASP A 78 -1.63 -2.38 -5.93
N LEU A 79 -2.69 -2.48 -5.12
CA LEU A 79 -2.82 -3.49 -4.07
C LEU A 79 -4.13 -4.23 -4.21
N LEU A 80 -4.06 -5.55 -4.04
CA LEU A 80 -5.24 -6.41 -3.92
C LEU A 80 -5.22 -7.17 -2.59
N VAL A 81 -6.29 -7.03 -1.82
CA VAL A 81 -6.50 -7.70 -0.54
C VAL A 81 -7.96 -8.06 -0.33
N PHE A 82 -8.24 -9.20 0.30
CA PHE A 82 -9.59 -9.57 0.73
C PHE A 82 -9.71 -9.60 2.24
N LEU A 83 -10.93 -9.38 2.73
CA LEU A 83 -11.31 -9.48 4.12
C LEU A 83 -12.21 -10.70 4.32
N GLU A 84 -11.92 -11.51 5.33
CA GLU A 84 -12.84 -12.54 5.80
C GLU A 84 -14.12 -11.92 6.37
N GLY A 85 -15.28 -12.52 6.12
CA GLY A 85 -16.54 -12.00 6.66
C GLY A 85 -17.38 -11.40 5.53
N PRO A 86 -17.01 -10.25 4.94
CA PRO A 86 -17.75 -9.75 3.79
C PRO A 86 -17.50 -10.60 2.54
N TYR A 87 -16.41 -11.37 2.44
CA TYR A 87 -16.14 -12.21 1.27
C TYR A 87 -17.15 -13.36 1.12
N SER A 88 -17.86 -13.40 -0.01
CA SER A 88 -18.88 -14.40 -0.32
C SER A 88 -18.58 -15.16 -1.62
N GLY A 89 -17.43 -15.81 -1.70
CA GLY A 89 -17.06 -16.77 -2.76
C GLY A 89 -16.47 -16.18 -4.05
N SER A 90 -16.81 -14.94 -4.41
CA SER A 90 -16.17 -14.25 -5.55
C SER A 90 -15.84 -12.78 -5.28
N GLN A 91 -16.65 -12.10 -4.47
CA GLN A 91 -16.49 -10.70 -4.12
C GLN A 91 -16.85 -10.49 -2.65
N MET A 92 -16.49 -9.33 -2.11
CA MET A 92 -16.90 -8.88 -0.79
C MET A 92 -18.25 -8.16 -0.82
N ALA A 93 -19.05 -8.32 0.22
CA ALA A 93 -20.27 -7.56 0.44
C ALA A 93 -19.96 -6.09 0.73
N THR A 94 -20.82 -5.19 0.25
CA THR A 94 -20.72 -3.74 0.48
C THR A 94 -21.81 -3.25 1.44
N GLY A 95 -22.10 -4.05 2.46
CA GLY A 95 -23.19 -3.84 3.42
C GLY A 95 -23.15 -2.44 4.02
N LEU A 96 -22.01 -2.05 4.59
CA LEU A 96 -21.78 -0.72 5.15
C LEU A 96 -22.06 0.42 4.16
N ASN A 97 -21.62 0.29 2.91
CA ASN A 97 -21.83 1.32 1.89
C ASN A 97 -23.31 1.43 1.53
N SER A 98 -23.95 0.30 1.23
CA SER A 98 -25.39 0.26 0.94
C SER A 98 -26.26 0.72 2.10
N GLY A 99 -25.77 0.57 3.34
CA GLY A 99 -26.38 1.08 4.57
C GLY A 99 -26.10 2.57 4.85
N ASN A 100 -25.20 3.21 4.09
CA ASN A 100 -24.67 4.56 4.35
C ASN A 100 -23.98 4.70 5.72
N GLU A 101 -23.29 3.65 6.16
CA GLU A 101 -22.61 3.59 7.45
C GLU A 101 -21.10 3.89 7.33
N ILE A 102 -20.52 3.86 6.14
CA ILE A 102 -19.09 4.22 5.97
C ILE A 102 -18.90 5.71 6.28
N PRO A 103 -17.98 6.07 7.20
CA PRO A 103 -17.71 7.46 7.53
C PRO A 103 -17.11 8.20 6.32
N LEU A 104 -17.47 9.47 6.16
CA LEU A 104 -16.94 10.33 5.10
C LEU A 104 -15.52 10.84 5.37
N SER A 105 -14.97 10.57 6.56
CA SER A 105 -13.58 10.85 6.94
C SER A 105 -12.94 9.56 7.42
N GLN A 106 -11.65 9.40 7.16
CA GLN A 106 -10.91 8.20 7.56
C GLN A 106 -11.03 7.93 9.08
N PRO A 107 -11.21 6.66 9.51
CA PRO A 107 -11.48 6.30 10.91
C PRO A 107 -10.22 6.03 11.77
N TYR A 108 -9.03 6.07 11.17
CA TYR A 108 -7.74 5.72 11.77
C TYR A 108 -7.08 6.84 12.58
N ASN A 109 -7.75 8.00 12.76
CA ASN A 109 -7.24 9.12 13.58
C ASN A 109 -7.35 8.89 15.11
N THR A 110 -7.74 7.70 15.53
CA THR A 110 -7.84 7.29 16.93
C THR A 110 -6.90 6.10 17.21
N ALA A 111 -6.71 5.77 18.48
CA ALA A 111 -5.92 4.60 18.85
C ALA A 111 -6.47 3.31 18.23
N PRO A 112 -5.62 2.33 17.88
CA PRO A 112 -4.16 2.32 18.09
C PRO A 112 -3.35 3.15 17.08
N TRP A 113 -3.86 3.38 15.87
CA TRP A 113 -3.08 3.97 14.76
C TRP A 113 -2.72 5.44 14.97
N ASN A 114 -3.65 6.23 15.51
CA ASN A 114 -3.49 7.68 15.69
C ASN A 114 -2.99 8.38 14.41
N TYR A 115 -3.45 7.92 13.25
CA TYR A 115 -3.02 8.41 11.94
C TYR A 115 -3.49 9.85 11.72
N ALA A 116 -2.51 10.73 11.48
CA ALA A 116 -2.73 12.17 11.39
C ALA A 116 -3.28 12.65 10.04
N GLY A 117 -3.50 11.75 9.07
CA GLY A 117 -4.04 12.10 7.76
C GLY A 117 -5.46 12.68 7.82
N SER A 118 -5.78 13.52 6.85
CA SER A 118 -7.04 14.25 6.76
C SER A 118 -7.95 13.80 5.62
N GLU A 119 -7.74 12.58 5.12
CA GLU A 119 -8.49 12.00 4.02
C GLU A 119 -9.99 12.00 4.33
N SER A 120 -10.75 12.62 3.43
CA SER A 120 -12.19 12.74 3.52
C SER A 120 -12.80 12.96 2.15
N VAL A 121 -14.07 12.61 2.01
CA VAL A 121 -14.85 12.73 0.77
C VAL A 121 -16.19 13.41 1.04
N GLY A 122 -16.78 14.04 0.03
CA GLY A 122 -18.14 14.61 0.14
C GLY A 122 -19.25 13.54 0.16
N SER A 123 -18.96 12.38 -0.42
CA SER A 123 -19.79 11.18 -0.46
C SER A 123 -18.89 10.00 -0.83
N ILE A 124 -19.24 8.78 -0.42
CA ILE A 124 -18.52 7.58 -0.88
C ILE A 124 -18.64 7.49 -2.42
N PRO A 125 -17.53 7.57 -3.17
CA PRO A 125 -17.56 7.85 -4.61
C PRO A 125 -17.94 6.65 -5.47
N ASN A 126 -17.85 5.44 -4.92
CA ASN A 126 -18.06 4.18 -5.63
C ASN A 126 -18.92 3.23 -4.79
N SER A 127 -19.98 2.66 -5.39
CA SER A 127 -20.90 1.73 -4.72
C SER A 127 -20.26 0.38 -4.37
N ASN A 128 -19.11 0.08 -4.96
CA ASN A 128 -18.34 -1.14 -4.70
C ASN A 128 -17.39 -1.00 -3.51
N VAL A 129 -17.29 0.17 -2.87
CA VAL A 129 -16.48 0.34 -1.65
C VAL A 129 -17.06 -0.55 -0.56
N VAL A 130 -16.21 -1.36 0.05
CA VAL A 130 -16.47 -2.20 1.22
C VAL A 130 -16.24 -1.38 2.48
N ASP A 131 -15.04 -0.79 2.62
CA ASP A 131 -14.65 0.03 3.76
C ASP A 131 -13.35 0.83 3.49
N TRP A 132 -12.91 1.59 4.48
CA TRP A 132 -11.59 2.18 4.60
C TRP A 132 -10.54 1.15 5.05
N VAL A 133 -9.35 1.23 4.47
CA VAL A 133 -8.12 0.56 4.93
C VAL A 133 -7.02 1.60 5.15
N LEU A 134 -6.07 1.31 6.03
CA LEU A 134 -4.90 2.15 6.23
C LEU A 134 -3.68 1.42 5.68
N ILE A 135 -2.98 2.07 4.75
CA ILE A 135 -1.82 1.51 4.07
C ILE A 135 -0.57 2.20 4.60
N GLU A 136 0.44 1.40 4.96
CA GLU A 136 1.80 1.89 5.21
C GLU A 136 2.77 1.31 4.20
N LEU A 137 3.73 2.14 3.80
CA LEU A 137 4.89 1.74 3.04
C LEU A 137 6.12 1.76 3.95
N ARG A 138 6.84 0.65 4.02
CA ARG A 138 8.04 0.46 4.86
C ARG A 138 9.26 0.17 3.99
N ASP A 139 10.39 0.84 4.24
CA ASP A 139 11.69 0.63 3.57
C ASP A 139 12.61 -0.23 4.43
N ALA A 140 12.76 -1.50 4.07
CA ALA A 140 13.54 -2.44 4.88
C ALA A 140 14.30 -3.46 4.04
N ALA A 141 15.33 -4.07 4.63
CA ALA A 141 16.10 -5.13 3.99
C ALA A 141 15.32 -6.45 3.87
N SER A 142 14.45 -6.73 4.85
CA SER A 142 13.58 -7.89 4.88
C SER A 142 12.24 -7.54 5.53
N ALA A 143 11.20 -8.37 5.31
CA ALA A 143 9.88 -8.17 5.92
C ALA A 143 9.93 -8.18 7.46
N GLY A 144 10.85 -8.95 8.05
CA GLY A 144 11.02 -9.00 9.51
C GLY A 144 11.71 -7.75 10.10
N ASP A 145 12.41 -6.97 9.27
CA ASP A 145 13.03 -5.70 9.66
C ASP A 145 12.15 -4.48 9.35
N ALA A 146 10.99 -4.70 8.70
CA ALA A 146 10.05 -3.65 8.32
C ALA A 146 9.18 -3.26 9.51
N ASP A 147 9.77 -2.58 10.50
CA ASP A 147 9.11 -2.08 11.72
C ASP A 147 8.53 -0.66 11.55
N PRO A 148 7.81 -0.10 12.53
CA PRO A 148 7.22 1.25 12.42
C PRO A 148 8.22 2.39 12.21
N THR A 149 9.51 2.19 12.53
CA THR A 149 10.57 3.19 12.30
C THR A 149 11.02 3.24 10.84
N SER A 150 10.73 2.18 10.08
CA SER A 150 11.00 2.09 8.64
C SER A 150 9.87 2.63 7.77
N THR A 151 8.76 3.09 8.37
CA THR A 151 7.62 3.66 7.64
C THR A 151 8.01 4.96 6.93
N ILE A 152 7.89 4.98 5.60
CA ILE A 152 8.21 6.13 4.75
C ILE A 152 6.96 6.89 4.29
N ALA A 153 5.80 6.22 4.29
CA ALA A 153 4.53 6.83 3.93
C ALA A 153 3.36 6.05 4.54
N THR A 154 2.27 6.77 4.82
CA THR A 154 1.01 6.21 5.31
C THR A 154 -0.13 6.94 4.63
N GLN A 155 -1.17 6.22 4.22
CA GLN A 155 -2.35 6.80 3.59
C GLN A 155 -3.60 5.95 3.87
N ALA A 156 -4.71 6.61 4.18
CA ALA A 156 -6.01 5.95 4.23
C ALA A 156 -6.61 5.85 2.81
N ALA A 157 -7.18 4.69 2.49
CA ALA A 157 -7.66 4.32 1.16
C ALA A 157 -9.00 3.58 1.24
N PHE A 158 -9.66 3.41 0.09
CA PHE A 158 -10.87 2.59 -0.01
C PHE A 158 -10.55 1.19 -0.51
N LEU A 159 -11.16 0.19 0.12
CA LEU A 159 -11.17 -1.19 -0.36
C LEU A 159 -12.43 -1.43 -1.20
N LEU A 160 -12.27 -1.94 -2.42
CA LEU A 160 -13.37 -2.32 -3.30
C LEU A 160 -13.75 -3.80 -3.14
N ASN A 161 -14.95 -4.17 -3.55
CA ASN A 161 -15.47 -5.53 -3.40
C ASN A 161 -14.73 -6.63 -4.18
N ASN A 162 -13.95 -6.25 -5.19
CA ASN A 162 -13.06 -7.14 -5.93
C ASN A 162 -11.67 -7.28 -5.30
N GLY A 163 -11.41 -6.57 -4.20
CA GLY A 163 -10.17 -6.60 -3.45
C GLY A 163 -9.21 -5.45 -3.77
N ASP A 164 -9.47 -4.67 -4.82
CA ASP A 164 -8.61 -3.55 -5.20
C ASP A 164 -8.64 -2.47 -4.12
N VAL A 165 -7.48 -1.93 -3.78
CA VAL A 165 -7.33 -0.77 -2.90
C VAL A 165 -7.10 0.48 -3.74
N VAL A 166 -7.97 1.47 -3.59
CA VAL A 166 -8.03 2.66 -4.44
C VAL A 166 -8.02 3.96 -3.64
N GLY A 167 -7.67 5.04 -4.32
CA GLY A 167 -7.68 6.39 -3.77
C GLY A 167 -9.08 6.94 -3.49
N LEU A 168 -9.13 8.20 -3.05
CA LEU A 168 -10.36 8.88 -2.61
C LEU A 168 -11.36 9.16 -3.73
N ASP A 169 -10.97 8.99 -4.99
CA ASP A 169 -11.86 9.04 -6.14
C ASP A 169 -12.64 7.73 -6.34
N GLY A 170 -12.26 6.65 -5.64
CA GLY A 170 -12.86 5.33 -5.73
C GLY A 170 -12.43 4.52 -6.95
N SER A 171 -11.35 4.92 -7.65
CA SER A 171 -10.88 4.20 -8.85
C SER A 171 -9.38 4.25 -9.13
N SER A 172 -8.69 5.34 -8.78
CA SER A 172 -7.25 5.45 -9.03
C SER A 172 -6.45 4.56 -8.07
N VAL A 173 -5.31 4.05 -8.56
CA VAL A 173 -4.27 3.47 -7.69
C VAL A 173 -3.81 4.49 -6.65
N LEU A 174 -3.17 4.01 -5.59
CA LEU A 174 -2.64 4.90 -4.56
C LEU A 174 -1.40 5.62 -5.07
N HIS A 175 -1.24 6.89 -4.68
CA HIS A 175 -0.12 7.72 -5.09
C HIS A 175 0.53 8.36 -3.87
N PHE A 176 1.81 8.05 -3.64
CA PHE A 176 2.62 8.57 -2.55
C PHE A 176 3.69 9.53 -3.09
N PRO A 177 3.40 10.84 -3.22
CA PRO A 177 4.19 11.83 -3.99
C PRO A 177 5.56 12.19 -3.39
N SER A 178 5.97 11.56 -2.31
CA SER A 178 7.25 11.82 -1.63
C SER A 178 7.88 10.57 -1.02
N ALA A 179 7.30 9.40 -1.27
CA ALA A 179 7.88 8.14 -0.85
C ALA A 179 9.16 7.86 -1.66
N SER A 180 10.25 7.60 -0.96
CA SER A 180 11.52 7.16 -1.53
C SER A 180 12.13 6.14 -0.59
N PHE A 181 12.84 5.17 -1.14
CA PHE A 181 13.38 4.04 -0.38
C PHE A 181 14.72 3.59 -0.96
N SER A 182 15.46 2.83 -0.18
CA SER A 182 16.84 2.42 -0.47
C SER A 182 17.07 0.91 -0.43
N HIS A 183 16.15 0.15 0.18
CA HIS A 183 16.17 -1.30 0.24
C HIS A 183 15.01 -1.88 -0.57
N ASN A 184 14.14 -2.67 0.07
CA ASN A 184 12.92 -3.19 -0.52
C ASN A 184 11.73 -2.44 0.07
N LEU A 185 10.72 -2.22 -0.77
CA LEU A 185 9.47 -1.63 -0.35
C LEU A 185 8.53 -2.73 0.13
N TYR A 186 7.96 -2.58 1.33
CA TYR A 186 6.94 -3.47 1.90
C TYR A 186 5.63 -2.70 2.11
N ALA A 187 4.51 -3.37 1.85
CA ALA A 187 3.18 -2.81 2.10
C ALA A 187 2.56 -3.45 3.33
N VAL A 188 2.13 -2.63 4.28
CA VAL A 188 1.31 -3.02 5.41
C VAL A 188 -0.13 -2.61 5.13
N VAL A 189 -1.07 -3.50 5.41
CA VAL A 189 -2.51 -3.23 5.35
C VAL A 189 -3.08 -3.39 6.74
N TRP A 190 -3.62 -2.30 7.28
CA TRP A 190 -4.38 -2.28 8.51
C TRP A 190 -5.86 -2.12 8.22
N HIS A 191 -6.67 -2.80 9.02
CA HIS A 191 -8.11 -2.65 8.99
C HIS A 191 -8.67 -2.72 10.41
N ARG A 192 -9.77 -2.01 10.65
CA ARG A 192 -10.34 -1.80 11.99
C ARG A 192 -10.92 -3.04 12.71
N ASN A 193 -11.24 -4.08 11.95
CA ASN A 193 -11.92 -5.30 12.43
C ASN A 193 -11.11 -6.59 12.16
N HIS A 194 -9.94 -6.46 11.52
CA HIS A 194 -9.15 -7.55 10.97
C HIS A 194 -7.69 -7.41 11.39
N LEU A 195 -7.00 -8.54 11.53
CA LEU A 195 -5.57 -8.55 11.83
C LEU A 195 -4.79 -7.86 10.71
N GLY A 196 -3.86 -6.99 11.10
CA GLY A 196 -2.93 -6.35 10.18
C GLY A 196 -2.04 -7.37 9.48
N ILE A 197 -1.69 -7.07 8.22
CA ILE A 197 -0.80 -7.90 7.41
C ILE A 197 0.29 -7.06 6.76
N ILE A 198 1.45 -7.68 6.51
CA ILE A 198 2.54 -7.09 5.72
C ILE A 198 2.96 -8.05 4.61
N SER A 199 3.37 -7.52 3.47
CA SER A 199 3.90 -8.30 2.36
C SER A 199 5.09 -9.17 2.80
N ALA A 200 5.06 -10.46 2.44
CA ALA A 200 6.17 -11.38 2.71
C ALA A 200 7.44 -11.01 1.94
N ASN A 201 7.26 -10.47 0.73
CA ASN A 201 8.32 -10.08 -0.17
C ASN A 201 8.24 -8.58 -0.46
N GLY A 202 9.36 -8.02 -0.92
CA GLY A 202 9.36 -6.66 -1.44
C GLY A 202 8.43 -6.54 -2.64
N LEU A 203 7.77 -5.39 -2.78
CA LEU A 203 6.89 -5.06 -3.88
C LEU A 203 7.63 -5.10 -5.21
N THR A 204 6.94 -5.51 -6.27
CA THR A 204 7.49 -5.55 -7.63
C THR A 204 7.05 -4.30 -8.38
N GLU A 205 7.92 -3.71 -9.19
CA GLU A 205 7.58 -2.58 -10.05
C GLU A 205 7.43 -3.05 -11.50
N ALA A 206 6.32 -2.63 -12.12
CA ALA A 206 6.05 -2.86 -13.53
C ALA A 206 5.40 -1.63 -14.16
N GLY A 207 6.15 -0.94 -15.03
CA GLY A 207 5.60 0.17 -15.81
C GLY A 207 5.35 1.44 -15.01
N GLY A 208 6.13 1.64 -13.94
CA GLY A 208 6.05 2.79 -13.03
C GLY A 208 5.15 2.57 -11.83
N VAL A 209 4.45 1.44 -11.74
CA VAL A 209 3.53 1.11 -10.65
C VAL A 209 4.09 -0.07 -9.87
N TYR A 210 4.15 0.06 -8.55
CA TYR A 210 4.44 -1.06 -7.66
C TYR A 210 3.18 -1.87 -7.43
N ASP A 211 3.27 -3.18 -7.52
CA ASP A 211 2.14 -4.08 -7.32
C ASP A 211 2.37 -5.09 -6.20
N TYR A 212 1.29 -5.43 -5.49
CA TYR A 212 1.26 -6.59 -4.63
C TYR A 212 -0.15 -7.18 -4.51
N ASN A 213 -0.26 -8.49 -4.74
CA ASN A 213 -1.52 -9.23 -4.60
C ASN A 213 -1.42 -10.22 -3.44
N PHE A 214 -2.09 -9.89 -2.33
CA PHE A 214 -2.13 -10.74 -1.15
C PHE A 214 -2.92 -12.04 -1.39
N SER A 215 -3.97 -12.01 -2.22
CA SER A 215 -5.00 -13.06 -2.27
C SER A 215 -4.59 -14.39 -2.92
N THR A 216 -3.36 -14.51 -3.42
CA THR A 216 -2.96 -15.63 -4.30
C THR A 216 -2.40 -16.84 -3.55
N ALA A 217 -1.81 -16.63 -2.37
CA ALA A 217 -1.23 -17.71 -1.56
C ALA A 217 -1.03 -17.27 -0.10
N ILE A 218 -1.02 -18.25 0.82
CA ILE A 218 -0.67 -18.01 2.23
C ILE A 218 0.70 -17.36 2.40
N THR A 219 1.64 -17.62 1.48
CA THR A 219 3.01 -17.09 1.48
C THR A 219 3.12 -15.64 1.00
N GLN A 220 2.02 -14.98 0.65
CA GLN A 220 2.04 -13.56 0.30
C GLN A 220 2.13 -12.66 1.53
N VAL A 221 1.78 -13.17 2.71
CA VAL A 221 1.91 -12.44 3.98
C VAL A 221 3.10 -12.96 4.77
N TYR A 222 3.86 -12.06 5.37
CA TYR A 222 4.98 -12.43 6.25
C TYR A 222 4.46 -13.27 7.43
N ASN A 223 5.07 -14.43 7.66
CA ASN A 223 4.58 -15.45 8.62
C ASN A 223 3.09 -15.79 8.41
N GLY A 224 2.67 -15.85 7.14
CA GLY A 224 1.27 -15.77 6.71
C GLY A 224 0.30 -16.85 7.20
N ASP A 225 0.68 -17.83 8.03
CA ASP A 225 -0.28 -18.72 8.69
C ASP A 225 -0.75 -18.21 10.07
N ALA A 226 -0.14 -17.15 10.59
CA ALA A 226 -0.49 -16.60 11.90
C ALA A 226 -1.55 -15.48 11.87
N GLY A 227 -1.67 -14.68 10.80
CA GLY A 227 -2.67 -13.58 10.72
C GLY A 227 -3.43 -13.51 9.39
N TYR A 228 -3.27 -14.52 8.54
CA TYR A 228 -3.80 -14.58 7.17
C TYR A 228 -4.27 -16.01 6.89
N LYS A 229 -5.33 -16.19 6.08
CA LYS A 229 -5.85 -17.55 5.82
C LYS A 229 -6.56 -17.70 4.47
N GLU A 230 -6.75 -18.95 4.07
CA GLU A 230 -7.62 -19.31 2.95
C GLU A 230 -9.08 -19.11 3.34
N ILE A 231 -9.77 -18.17 2.70
CA ILE A 231 -11.18 -17.81 2.97
C ILE A 231 -12.14 -18.43 1.94
N ALA A 232 -11.62 -18.88 0.80
CA ALA A 232 -12.28 -19.73 -0.17
C ALA A 232 -11.21 -20.50 -0.96
N THR A 233 -11.59 -21.54 -1.70
CA THR A 233 -10.64 -22.37 -2.46
C THR A 233 -9.70 -21.53 -3.34
N ASN A 234 -8.41 -21.51 -3.00
CA ASN A 234 -7.33 -20.70 -3.59
C ASN A 234 -7.51 -19.18 -3.49
N VAL A 235 -8.27 -18.70 -2.52
CA VAL A 235 -8.44 -17.28 -2.22
C VAL A 235 -8.10 -17.03 -0.76
N TYR A 236 -7.18 -16.11 -0.54
CA TYR A 236 -6.68 -15.79 0.79
C TYR A 236 -7.08 -14.37 1.20
N GLY A 237 -7.26 -14.14 2.50
CA GLY A 237 -7.69 -12.86 3.05
C GLY A 237 -7.26 -12.63 4.48
N MET A 238 -7.36 -11.37 4.90
CA MET A 238 -7.11 -10.93 6.27
C MET A 238 -8.12 -11.60 7.20
N VAL A 239 -7.64 -12.06 8.35
CA VAL A 239 -8.45 -12.75 9.36
C VAL A 239 -9.24 -11.72 10.16
N GLY A 240 -10.55 -11.91 10.27
CA GLY A 240 -11.42 -11.03 11.06
C GLY A 240 -11.47 -11.43 12.53
N GLY A 241 -11.84 -10.51 13.41
CA GLY A 241 -12.08 -10.82 14.83
C GLY A 241 -11.29 -9.96 15.82
N ASP A 242 -10.36 -9.16 15.34
CA ASP A 242 -9.58 -8.20 16.14
C ASP A 242 -10.34 -6.86 16.17
N ALA A 243 -11.24 -6.74 17.15
CA ALA A 243 -12.16 -5.61 17.27
C ALA A 243 -11.57 -4.43 18.04
N ASN A 244 -10.51 -4.67 18.82
CA ASN A 244 -9.79 -3.61 19.52
C ASN A 244 -8.49 -3.20 18.79
N ALA A 245 -8.15 -3.89 17.70
CA ALA A 245 -6.97 -3.68 16.87
C ALA A 245 -5.65 -3.83 17.66
N ASP A 246 -5.60 -4.74 18.64
CA ASP A 246 -4.39 -5.01 19.42
C ASP A 246 -3.49 -6.09 18.81
N GLY A 247 -3.93 -6.69 17.70
CA GLY A 247 -3.20 -7.73 17.00
C GLY A 247 -3.45 -9.14 17.52
N ASP A 248 -4.30 -9.34 18.53
CA ASP A 248 -4.60 -10.66 19.11
C ASP A 248 -6.11 -10.92 19.19
N ILE A 249 -6.61 -11.95 18.50
CA ILE A 249 -8.04 -12.29 18.58
C ILE A 249 -8.32 -13.07 19.87
N ASN A 250 -8.95 -12.41 20.85
CA ASN A 250 -9.12 -12.96 22.19
C ASN A 250 -10.43 -12.53 22.89
N ASN A 251 -10.52 -12.76 24.20
CA ASN A 251 -11.73 -12.46 24.97
C ASN A 251 -11.98 -10.93 25.13
N ALA A 252 -10.97 -10.09 24.93
CA ALA A 252 -11.13 -8.63 24.89
C ALA A 252 -12.06 -8.23 23.74
N ASP A 253 -11.84 -8.75 22.54
CA ASP A 253 -12.68 -8.51 21.35
C ASP A 253 -14.12 -8.97 21.58
N LYS A 254 -14.29 -10.16 22.14
CA LYS A 254 -15.61 -10.68 22.49
C LYS A 254 -16.35 -9.81 23.51
N THR A 255 -15.61 -9.18 24.42
CA THR A 255 -16.20 -8.26 25.40
C THR A 255 -16.75 -7.01 24.72
N LEU A 256 -16.05 -6.51 23.70
CA LEU A 256 -16.56 -5.45 22.83
C LEU A 256 -17.80 -5.91 22.07
N TRP A 257 -17.74 -7.08 21.42
CA TRP A 257 -18.88 -7.66 20.71
C TRP A 257 -20.10 -7.81 21.62
N THR A 258 -19.91 -8.25 22.87
CA THR A 258 -21.01 -8.41 23.83
C THR A 258 -21.71 -7.08 24.15
N SER A 259 -20.95 -5.97 24.12
CA SER A 259 -21.47 -4.64 24.37
C SER A 259 -22.24 -4.09 23.16
N ASP A 260 -21.84 -4.47 21.95
CA ASP A 260 -22.43 -4.02 20.69
C ASP A 260 -23.48 -5.01 20.12
N ALA A 261 -23.62 -6.22 20.67
CA ALA A 261 -24.51 -7.25 20.16
C ALA A 261 -25.97 -6.77 20.03
N GLY A 262 -26.54 -6.93 18.85
CA GLY A 262 -27.89 -6.46 18.49
C GLY A 262 -27.96 -4.99 18.07
N THR A 263 -26.85 -4.25 18.11
CA THR A 263 -26.78 -2.88 17.59
C THR A 263 -26.44 -2.88 16.09
N LYS A 264 -26.58 -1.70 15.47
CA LYS A 264 -26.26 -1.47 14.06
C LYS A 264 -25.26 -0.34 13.89
N GLY A 265 -24.58 -0.35 12.75
CA GLY A 265 -23.78 0.76 12.24
C GLY A 265 -22.32 0.41 12.03
N TYR A 266 -21.49 1.43 11.85
CA TYR A 266 -20.04 1.27 11.66
C TYR A 266 -19.32 0.83 12.94
N LYS A 267 -19.31 -0.49 13.20
CA LYS A 267 -18.82 -1.08 14.45
C LYS A 267 -17.63 -2.00 14.24
N ALA A 268 -16.64 -1.92 15.12
CA ALA A 268 -15.44 -2.74 15.02
C ALA A 268 -15.71 -4.25 15.21
N THR A 269 -16.84 -4.57 15.82
CA THR A 269 -17.32 -5.93 16.10
C THR A 269 -18.27 -6.47 15.04
N ASP A 270 -18.60 -5.69 14.01
CA ASP A 270 -19.31 -6.12 12.80
C ASP A 270 -18.27 -6.67 11.83
N HIS A 271 -17.90 -7.93 12.01
CA HIS A 271 -16.80 -8.57 11.30
C HIS A 271 -17.20 -9.00 9.89
N ASN A 272 -18.49 -9.26 9.63
CA ASN A 272 -18.97 -9.56 8.27
C ASN A 272 -19.35 -8.29 7.47
N MET A 273 -19.35 -7.12 8.14
CA MET A 273 -19.53 -5.79 7.56
C MET A 273 -20.92 -5.59 6.92
N ASP A 274 -21.93 -6.21 7.53
CA ASP A 274 -23.32 -6.21 7.05
C ASP A 274 -24.21 -5.15 7.72
N VAL A 275 -23.62 -4.27 8.54
CA VAL A 275 -24.26 -3.21 9.36
C VAL A 275 -24.83 -3.73 10.69
N GLN A 276 -24.92 -5.04 10.91
CA GLN A 276 -25.57 -5.62 12.08
C GLN A 276 -24.58 -6.43 12.91
N VAL A 277 -24.32 -6.00 14.15
CA VAL A 277 -23.54 -6.83 15.08
C VAL A 277 -24.43 -7.95 15.61
N ASP A 278 -24.18 -9.19 15.21
CA ASP A 278 -24.95 -10.35 15.64
C ASP A 278 -24.12 -11.63 15.86
N ASN A 279 -24.81 -12.78 15.90
CA ASN A 279 -24.14 -14.04 16.17
C ASN A 279 -23.25 -14.54 15.04
N GLN A 280 -23.43 -14.08 13.80
CA GLN A 280 -22.56 -14.42 12.67
C GLN A 280 -21.15 -13.87 12.91
N ASP A 281 -21.01 -12.60 13.31
CA ASP A 281 -19.71 -12.01 13.63
C ASP A 281 -18.93 -12.81 14.67
N LYS A 282 -19.65 -13.27 15.70
CA LYS A 282 -19.05 -14.03 16.79
C LYS A 282 -18.76 -15.48 16.41
N ASN A 283 -19.73 -16.17 15.82
CA ASN A 283 -19.65 -17.62 15.61
C ASN A 283 -18.85 -17.96 14.35
N ASP A 284 -19.00 -17.18 13.30
CA ASP A 284 -18.47 -17.50 11.97
C ASP A 284 -17.11 -16.83 11.75
N THR A 285 -16.79 -15.76 12.51
CA THR A 285 -15.50 -15.06 12.45
C THR A 285 -14.70 -15.19 13.76
N TRP A 286 -15.10 -14.51 14.84
CA TRP A 286 -14.28 -14.45 16.07
C TRP A 286 -13.95 -15.84 16.66
N ALA A 287 -14.95 -16.72 16.77
CA ALA A 287 -14.78 -18.03 17.41
C ALA A 287 -13.86 -18.97 16.63
N GLU A 288 -13.84 -18.84 15.30
CA GLU A 288 -13.00 -19.66 14.41
C GLU A 288 -11.55 -19.17 14.37
N ASN A 289 -11.31 -17.91 14.79
CA ASN A 289 -10.06 -17.22 14.54
C ASN A 289 -9.19 -16.97 15.77
N GLY A 290 -9.57 -17.45 16.96
CA GLY A 290 -8.83 -17.18 18.21
C GLY A 290 -7.40 -17.75 18.29
N SER A 291 -6.93 -18.48 17.29
CA SER A 291 -5.53 -18.93 17.18
C SER A 291 -4.65 -18.00 16.33
N TYR A 292 -5.23 -17.01 15.66
CA TYR A 292 -4.52 -16.08 14.80
C TYR A 292 -4.12 -14.81 15.57
N SER A 293 -3.01 -14.21 15.16
CA SER A 293 -2.44 -12.95 15.66
C SER A 293 -1.71 -12.22 14.54
N SER A 294 -1.63 -10.89 14.62
CA SER A 294 -0.88 -10.06 13.67
C SER A 294 0.61 -10.44 13.71
N GLN A 295 1.25 -10.44 12.54
CA GLN A 295 2.69 -10.67 12.40
C GLN A 295 3.40 -9.48 11.78
N VAL A 296 2.72 -8.34 11.67
CA VAL A 296 3.36 -7.08 11.30
C VAL A 296 4.41 -6.77 12.37
N PRO A 297 5.68 -6.52 12.01
CA PRO A 297 6.69 -6.12 12.98
C PRO A 297 6.30 -4.79 13.65
N GLU A 298 6.41 -4.73 14.98
CA GLU A 298 6.08 -3.59 15.85
C GLU A 298 7.25 -3.22 16.77
#